data_AF-J9CLD8-F1
#
_entry.id   AF-J9CLD8-F1
#
_cell.length_a   1.000
_cell.length_b   1.000
_cell.length_c   1.000
_cell.angle_alpha   90.00
_cell.angle_beta   90.00
_cell.angle_gamma   90.00
#
_symmetry.space_group_name_H-M   'P 1'
#
loop_
_entity.id
_entity.type
_entity.pdbx_description
1 polymer ?
#
loop_
_entity_poly.entity_id
_entity_poly.type
_entity_poly.pdbx_seq_one_letter_code
_entity_poly.pdbx_strand_id
1 'polypeptide(L)'
;LIDRIGRPIGASCTSNGITITADAIIGMRHAYAVVYTIEKDDGTAFEELTMNENGRCNLFLEGGGDINALTALRLGIKGGYGSSRTFDADPSDNAIQLVEMMSLTGSDSSLVGETLHFDASKLLYFPEGKQADGRDLPVQTLAAGDWSMSFKIDYEDLSVDLPHGQEFTVNGNHAVVDDLAISPLGLSITYTVDAVDGPAQPSGRDTHPELRAGYGNLSVTFADGTAQELDSGYHSEARGDVTVVQKTWFFDQIRELDEISSITVGDLTIPVK
;
A
#
# COMPACT_ATOMS: atom_id res chain seq x y z
N LEU A 1 0.50 16.93 -11.24
CA LEU A 1 0.11 15.55 -10.85
C LEU A 1 -1.21 15.00 -11.45
N ILE A 2 -2.35 15.69 -11.33
CA ILE A 2 -3.69 15.13 -11.67
C ILE A 2 -3.82 14.57 -13.10
N ASP A 3 -3.21 15.20 -14.10
CA ASP A 3 -3.29 14.75 -15.50
C ASP A 3 -2.51 13.45 -15.79
N ARG A 4 -1.68 13.01 -14.83
CA ARG A 4 -0.81 11.82 -14.92
C ARG A 4 -1.41 10.59 -14.23
N ILE A 5 -2.54 10.78 -13.54
CA ILE A 5 -3.28 9.71 -12.88
C ILE A 5 -4.04 8.93 -13.95
N GLY A 6 -3.89 7.60 -13.92
CA GLY A 6 -4.62 6.70 -14.79
C GLY A 6 -6.11 6.71 -14.49
N ARG A 7 -6.94 6.63 -15.53
CA ARG A 7 -8.40 6.57 -15.41
C ARG A 7 -8.92 5.30 -16.07
N PRO A 8 -9.17 4.23 -15.30
CA PRO A 8 -9.73 3.00 -15.84
C PRO A 8 -11.04 3.28 -16.60
N ILE A 9 -11.12 2.84 -17.86
CA ILE A 9 -12.28 3.09 -18.72
C ILE A 9 -13.25 1.91 -18.63
N GLY A 10 -14.50 2.18 -18.24
CA GLY A 10 -15.55 1.17 -18.15
C GLY A 10 -15.29 0.08 -17.09
N ALA A 11 -14.44 0.38 -16.12
CA ALA A 11 -14.07 -0.53 -15.05
C ALA A 11 -15.08 -0.42 -13.90
N SER A 12 -16.22 -1.10 -14.08
CA SER A 12 -17.28 -1.16 -13.07
C SER A 12 -17.95 -2.53 -13.04
N CYS A 13 -18.38 -2.98 -11.87
CA CYS A 13 -19.19 -4.18 -11.70
C CYS A 13 -20.32 -3.94 -10.70
N THR A 14 -21.48 -4.55 -10.96
CA THR A 14 -22.68 -4.39 -10.13
C THR A 14 -23.18 -5.75 -9.70
N SER A 15 -23.44 -5.90 -8.40
CA SER A 15 -24.06 -7.09 -7.83
C SER A 15 -24.82 -6.72 -6.57
N ASN A 16 -25.99 -7.34 -6.37
CA ASN A 16 -26.82 -7.20 -5.17
C ASN A 16 -27.11 -5.73 -4.77
N GLY A 17 -27.40 -4.87 -5.75
CA GLY A 17 -27.76 -3.47 -5.50
C GLY A 17 -26.57 -2.57 -5.13
N ILE A 18 -25.33 -3.04 -5.34
CA ILE A 18 -24.10 -2.27 -5.13
C ILE A 18 -23.29 -2.28 -6.42
N THR A 19 -22.85 -1.11 -6.82
CA THR A 19 -21.94 -0.89 -7.94
C THR A 19 -20.55 -0.50 -7.40
N ILE A 20 -19.50 -1.18 -7.87
CA ILE A 20 -18.11 -0.85 -7.57
C ILE A 20 -17.45 -0.38 -8.87
N THR A 21 -16.86 0.81 -8.86
CA THR A 21 -16.19 1.43 -10.01
C THR A 21 -14.74 1.72 -9.65
N ALA A 22 -13.79 1.38 -10.53
CA ALA A 22 -12.39 1.83 -10.40
C ALA A 22 -12.25 3.20 -11.05
N ASP A 23 -12.07 4.25 -10.24
CA ASP A 23 -12.09 5.64 -10.70
C ASP A 23 -10.70 6.12 -11.15
N ALA A 24 -9.67 5.70 -10.42
CA ALA A 24 -8.32 6.19 -10.61
C ALA A 24 -7.26 5.16 -10.22
N ILE A 25 -6.12 5.20 -10.90
CA ILE A 25 -4.92 4.45 -10.54
C ILE A 25 -3.69 5.35 -10.62
N ILE A 26 -2.87 5.34 -9.57
CA ILE A 26 -1.56 5.98 -9.53
C ILE A 26 -0.53 4.91 -9.14
N GLY A 27 0.71 5.04 -9.61
CA GLY A 27 1.73 4.07 -9.26
C GLY A 27 3.15 4.61 -9.34
N MET A 28 4.04 3.72 -8.98
CA MET A 28 5.49 3.82 -9.01
C MET A 28 6.06 2.46 -9.43
N ARG A 29 7.37 2.40 -9.69
CA ARG A 29 8.08 1.21 -10.20
C ARG A 29 7.61 -0.14 -9.64
N HIS A 30 7.39 -0.23 -8.32
CA HIS A 30 7.04 -1.49 -7.63
C HIS A 30 5.73 -1.42 -6.84
N ALA A 31 4.91 -0.39 -7.06
CA ALA A 31 3.70 -0.21 -6.27
C ALA A 31 2.63 0.57 -7.03
N TYR A 32 1.38 0.38 -6.62
CA TYR A 32 0.25 1.15 -7.12
C TYR A 32 -0.76 1.41 -6.02
N ALA A 33 -1.59 2.42 -6.25
CA ALA A 33 -2.81 2.66 -5.50
C ALA A 33 -3.98 2.83 -6.47
N VAL A 34 -5.08 2.15 -6.18
CA VAL A 34 -6.35 2.28 -6.91
C VAL A 34 -7.39 2.91 -6.01
N VAL A 35 -8.12 3.88 -6.55
CA VAL A 35 -9.32 4.43 -5.92
C VAL A 35 -10.53 3.80 -6.57
N TYR A 36 -11.40 3.24 -5.74
CA TYR A 36 -12.69 2.72 -6.12
C TYR A 36 -13.80 3.53 -5.46
N THR A 37 -14.94 3.66 -6.13
CA THR A 37 -16.20 4.10 -5.53
C THR A 37 -17.13 2.90 -5.39
N ILE A 38 -17.68 2.71 -4.19
CA ILE A 38 -18.69 1.72 -3.84
C ILE A 38 -20.01 2.48 -3.65
N GLU A 39 -20.99 2.21 -4.49
CA GLU A 39 -22.25 2.96 -4.55
C GLU A 39 -23.46 2.03 -4.34
N LYS A 40 -24.43 2.42 -3.50
CA LYS A 40 -25.74 1.74 -3.41
C LYS A 40 -26.64 2.20 -4.57
N ASP A 41 -27.17 1.25 -5.33
CA ASP A 41 -28.03 1.51 -6.49
C ASP A 41 -29.39 2.13 -6.09
N ASP A 42 -29.81 1.95 -4.83
CA ASP A 42 -31.07 2.50 -4.30
C ASP A 42 -30.97 3.98 -3.89
N GLY A 43 -29.78 4.57 -3.94
CA GLY A 43 -29.53 5.97 -3.62
C GLY A 43 -29.58 6.29 -2.12
N THR A 44 -29.68 5.29 -1.24
CA THR A 44 -29.66 5.49 0.21
C THR A 44 -28.25 5.54 0.76
N ALA A 45 -28.07 6.23 1.90
CA ALA A 45 -26.81 6.27 2.60
C ALA A 45 -26.45 4.94 3.28
N PHE A 46 -25.19 4.81 3.65
CA PHE A 46 -24.70 3.68 4.45
C PHE A 46 -24.89 3.94 5.95
N GLU A 47 -26.14 3.92 6.41
CA GLU A 47 -26.51 4.22 7.80
C GLU A 47 -25.88 3.28 8.85
N GLU A 48 -25.43 2.10 8.44
CA GLU A 48 -24.81 1.10 9.31
C GLU A 48 -23.36 1.43 9.68
N LEU A 49 -22.73 2.32 8.93
CA LEU A 49 -21.30 2.56 8.99
C LEU A 49 -20.95 3.71 9.94
N THR A 50 -19.75 3.63 10.48
CA THR A 50 -19.20 4.68 11.34
C THR A 50 -17.84 5.10 10.85
N MET A 51 -17.53 6.38 11.08
CA MET A 51 -16.25 6.98 10.75
C MET A 51 -15.51 7.37 12.01
N ASN A 52 -14.21 7.09 12.01
CA ASN A 52 -13.34 7.59 13.07
C ASN A 52 -12.96 9.06 12.83
N GLU A 53 -12.22 9.65 13.79
CA GLU A 53 -11.76 11.04 13.74
C GLU A 53 -10.90 11.39 12.52
N ASN A 54 -10.33 10.39 11.85
CA ASN A 54 -9.51 10.54 10.64
C ASN A 54 -10.33 10.33 9.36
N GLY A 55 -11.67 10.26 9.45
CA GLY A 55 -12.58 10.04 8.31
C GLY A 55 -12.56 8.60 7.77
N ARG A 56 -11.87 7.67 8.44
CA ARG A 56 -11.83 6.27 7.98
C ARG A 56 -13.12 5.56 8.39
N CYS A 57 -13.75 4.94 7.41
CA CYS A 57 -14.93 4.12 7.62
C CYS A 57 -14.56 2.74 8.19
N ASN A 58 -15.44 2.15 8.99
CA ASN A 58 -15.33 0.78 9.51
C ASN A 58 -15.66 -0.33 8.47
N LEU A 59 -15.68 0.03 7.18
CA LEU A 59 -16.05 -0.81 6.04
C LEU A 59 -14.82 -1.47 5.40
N PHE A 60 -14.97 -2.72 4.95
CA PHE A 60 -13.96 -3.45 4.19
C PHE A 60 -14.57 -4.52 3.27
N LEU A 61 -13.79 -5.01 2.33
CA LEU A 61 -14.19 -6.06 1.39
C LEU A 61 -13.59 -7.41 1.77
N GLU A 62 -14.34 -8.48 1.50
CA GLU A 62 -13.79 -9.82 1.35
C GLU A 62 -13.37 -10.02 -0.10
N GLY A 63 -12.13 -9.63 -0.42
CA GLY A 63 -11.58 -9.58 -1.77
C GLY A 63 -10.77 -8.30 -2.01
N GLY A 64 -10.47 -8.01 -3.27
CA GLY A 64 -9.68 -6.85 -3.68
C GLY A 64 -9.11 -6.97 -5.08
N GLY A 65 -8.26 -6.01 -5.45
CA GLY A 65 -7.49 -6.01 -6.68
C GLY A 65 -6.21 -6.84 -6.56
N ASP A 66 -5.93 -7.64 -7.59
CA ASP A 66 -4.69 -8.43 -7.70
C ASP A 66 -4.23 -8.58 -9.15
N ILE A 67 -2.94 -8.87 -9.30
CA ILE A 67 -2.34 -9.31 -10.54
C ILE A 67 -2.38 -10.83 -10.56
N ASN A 68 -2.92 -11.42 -11.64
CA ASN A 68 -3.04 -12.87 -11.70
C ASN A 68 -1.67 -13.58 -11.61
N ALA A 69 -1.68 -14.81 -11.09
CA ALA A 69 -0.47 -15.59 -10.81
C ALA A 69 0.45 -15.83 -12.03
N LEU A 70 -0.10 -15.93 -13.24
CA LEU A 70 0.70 -16.10 -14.46
C LEU A 70 1.45 -14.81 -14.83
N THR A 71 0.79 -13.67 -14.65
CA THR A 71 1.40 -12.35 -14.85
C THR A 71 2.46 -12.12 -13.79
N ALA A 72 2.17 -12.42 -12.52
CA ALA A 72 3.13 -12.35 -11.43
C ALA A 72 4.39 -13.17 -11.72
N LEU A 73 4.23 -14.43 -12.17
CA LEU A 73 5.34 -15.29 -12.56
C LEU A 73 6.14 -14.73 -13.75
N ARG A 74 5.48 -14.22 -14.79
CA ARG A 74 6.14 -13.63 -15.95
C ARG A 74 6.96 -12.39 -15.59
N LEU A 75 6.44 -11.57 -14.68
CA LEU A 75 7.11 -10.35 -14.22
C LEU A 75 8.23 -10.65 -13.21
N GLY A 76 8.25 -11.86 -12.62
CA GLY A 76 9.23 -12.25 -11.60
C GLY A 76 8.86 -11.77 -10.20
N ILE A 77 7.59 -11.45 -9.95
CA ILE A 77 7.11 -11.01 -8.64
C ILE A 77 7.26 -12.15 -7.63
N LYS A 78 8.01 -11.91 -6.55
CA LYS A 78 8.27 -12.87 -5.46
C LYS A 78 7.29 -12.74 -4.30
N GLY A 79 6.63 -11.59 -4.18
CA GLY A 79 5.65 -11.32 -3.15
C GLY A 79 5.06 -9.93 -3.30
N GLY A 80 4.13 -9.61 -2.40
CA GLY A 80 3.54 -8.29 -2.32
C GLY A 80 2.96 -8.04 -0.94
N TYR A 81 2.80 -6.77 -0.62
CA TYR A 81 2.11 -6.32 0.58
C TYR A 81 1.08 -5.26 0.18
N GLY A 82 -0.16 -5.53 0.55
CA GLY A 82 -1.29 -4.67 0.25
C GLY A 82 -2.00 -4.18 1.51
N SER A 83 -2.64 -3.03 1.40
CA SER A 83 -3.56 -2.52 2.41
C SER A 83 -4.70 -1.77 1.73
N SER A 84 -5.84 -1.69 2.41
CA SER A 84 -6.97 -0.91 1.90
C SER A 84 -7.59 -0.06 3.01
N ARG A 85 -8.14 1.09 2.61
CA ARG A 85 -8.77 2.06 3.50
C ARG A 85 -10.03 2.60 2.84
N THR A 86 -11.10 2.67 3.61
CA THR A 86 -12.38 3.26 3.18
C THR A 86 -12.52 4.66 3.77
N PHE A 87 -13.09 5.56 2.98
CA PHE A 87 -13.33 6.96 3.33
C PHE A 87 -14.68 7.39 2.74
N ASP A 88 -15.39 8.24 3.47
CA ASP A 88 -16.68 8.78 3.06
C ASP A 88 -16.67 10.30 3.28
N ALA A 89 -16.69 11.05 2.17
CA ALA A 89 -16.64 12.51 2.20
C ALA A 89 -17.98 13.13 2.61
N ASP A 90 -19.09 12.49 2.24
CA ASP A 90 -20.45 12.95 2.48
C ASP A 90 -21.32 11.75 2.91
N PRO A 91 -21.38 11.48 4.23
CA PRO A 91 -22.13 10.33 4.76
C PRO A 91 -23.64 10.37 4.53
N SER A 92 -24.15 11.43 3.92
CA SER A 92 -25.56 11.54 3.54
C SER A 92 -25.84 11.05 2.12
N ASP A 93 -24.80 10.81 1.32
CA ASP A 93 -24.90 10.24 -0.01
C ASP A 93 -24.81 8.70 0.03
N ASN A 94 -24.91 8.09 -1.15
CA ASN A 94 -24.94 6.65 -1.34
C ASN A 94 -23.59 6.06 -1.77
N ALA A 95 -22.48 6.77 -1.60
CA ALA A 95 -21.18 6.45 -2.18
C ALA A 95 -20.02 6.51 -1.17
N ILE A 96 -19.15 5.51 -1.20
CA ILE A 96 -17.96 5.43 -0.35
C ILE A 96 -16.73 5.19 -1.22
N GLN A 97 -15.63 5.87 -0.90
CA GLN A 97 -14.36 5.63 -1.56
C GLN A 97 -13.57 4.55 -0.85
N LEU A 98 -12.94 3.67 -1.62
CA LEU A 98 -11.98 2.67 -1.16
C LEU A 98 -10.66 2.93 -1.87
N VAL A 99 -9.60 3.12 -1.10
CA VAL A 99 -8.23 3.18 -1.62
C VAL A 99 -7.54 1.86 -1.30
N GLU A 100 -7.12 1.15 -2.34
CA GLU A 100 -6.29 -0.06 -2.23
C GLU A 100 -4.88 0.27 -2.67
N MET A 101 -3.89 -0.02 -1.83
CA MET A 101 -2.47 0.18 -2.09
C MET A 101 -1.78 -1.17 -2.09
N MET A 102 -0.94 -1.41 -3.09
CA MET A 102 -0.17 -2.65 -3.23
C MET A 102 1.27 -2.33 -3.56
N SER A 103 2.18 -2.96 -2.83
CA SER A 103 3.62 -3.01 -3.13
C SER A 103 4.00 -4.42 -3.55
N LEU A 104 4.93 -4.55 -4.49
CA LEU A 104 5.36 -5.80 -5.08
C LEU A 104 6.88 -5.91 -4.94
N THR A 105 7.37 -7.13 -4.75
CA THR A 105 8.80 -7.36 -4.47
C THR A 105 9.40 -8.36 -5.45
N GLY A 106 10.71 -8.24 -5.68
CA GLY A 106 11.48 -9.17 -6.49
C GLY A 106 11.37 -9.01 -8.02
N SER A 107 10.65 -7.99 -8.51
CA SER A 107 10.50 -7.68 -9.93
C SER A 107 10.90 -6.24 -10.23
N ASP A 108 11.74 -6.05 -11.26
CA ASP A 108 12.05 -4.75 -11.88
C ASP A 108 11.18 -4.45 -13.10
N SER A 109 10.23 -5.35 -13.40
CA SER A 109 9.32 -5.19 -14.53
C SER A 109 8.26 -4.14 -14.24
N SER A 110 7.98 -3.29 -15.23
CA SER A 110 6.86 -2.33 -15.15
C SER A 110 5.51 -3.05 -15.09
N LEU A 111 4.60 -2.49 -14.29
CA LEU A 111 3.21 -2.92 -14.21
C LEU A 111 2.33 -2.27 -15.29
N VAL A 112 2.81 -1.22 -15.94
CA VAL A 112 2.05 -0.47 -16.94
C VAL A 112 1.76 -1.37 -18.15
N GLY A 113 0.51 -1.37 -18.60
CA GLY A 113 0.01 -2.23 -19.68
C GLY A 113 -0.49 -3.61 -19.21
N GLU A 114 -0.19 -3.99 -17.97
CA GLU A 114 -0.74 -5.20 -17.36
C GLU A 114 -2.21 -5.03 -17.02
N THR A 115 -2.87 -6.14 -16.69
CA THR A 115 -4.28 -6.16 -16.30
C THR A 115 -4.39 -6.38 -14.81
N LEU A 116 -5.08 -5.47 -14.12
CA LEU A 116 -5.53 -5.68 -12.74
C LEU A 116 -6.88 -6.38 -12.76
N HIS A 117 -7.04 -7.37 -11.89
CA HIS A 117 -8.29 -8.09 -11.68
C HIS A 117 -8.82 -7.76 -10.29
N PHE A 118 -10.05 -7.28 -10.21
CA PHE A 118 -10.71 -7.04 -8.94
C PHE A 118 -11.81 -8.07 -8.77
N ASP A 119 -11.79 -8.78 -7.64
CA ASP A 119 -12.79 -9.77 -7.27
C ASP A 119 -13.14 -9.61 -5.79
N ALA A 120 -14.44 -9.45 -5.48
CA ALA A 120 -14.93 -9.38 -4.11
C ALA A 120 -16.25 -10.14 -3.94
N SER A 121 -16.43 -10.79 -2.79
CA SER A 121 -17.59 -11.63 -2.49
C SER A 121 -18.52 -11.05 -1.42
N LYS A 122 -17.99 -10.19 -0.55
CA LYS A 122 -18.76 -9.54 0.52
C LYS A 122 -18.28 -8.13 0.79
N LEU A 123 -19.24 -7.28 1.14
CA LEU A 123 -19.02 -5.99 1.78
C LEU A 123 -19.32 -6.16 3.27
N LEU A 124 -18.32 -5.90 4.11
CA LEU A 124 -18.31 -6.19 5.54
C LEU A 124 -18.03 -4.92 6.34
N TYR A 125 -18.49 -4.87 7.59
CA TYR A 125 -18.11 -3.79 8.50
C TYR A 125 -17.90 -4.29 9.93
N PHE A 126 -17.11 -3.52 10.70
CA PHE A 126 -16.91 -3.72 12.13
C PHE A 126 -17.88 -2.84 12.93
N PRO A 127 -18.96 -3.39 13.52
CA PRO A 127 -19.92 -2.59 14.27
C PRO A 127 -19.28 -1.95 15.50
N GLU A 128 -19.73 -0.75 15.86
CA GLU A 128 -19.30 -0.10 17.10
C GLU A 128 -19.93 -0.72 18.35
N GLY A 129 -19.15 -0.73 19.42
CA GLY A 129 -19.57 -1.19 20.73
C GLY A 129 -18.91 -2.50 21.14
N LYS A 130 -19.36 -3.03 22.28
CA LYS A 130 -18.83 -4.25 22.87
C LYS A 130 -19.97 -5.20 23.23
N GLN A 131 -19.66 -6.48 23.18
CA GLN A 131 -20.47 -7.52 23.79
C GLN A 131 -20.55 -7.31 25.32
N ALA A 132 -21.53 -7.94 25.97
CA ALA A 132 -21.69 -7.86 27.42
C ALA A 132 -20.47 -8.37 28.21
N ASP A 133 -19.65 -9.22 27.59
CA ASP A 133 -18.39 -9.75 28.15
C ASP A 133 -17.15 -8.88 27.85
N GLY A 134 -17.34 -7.73 27.20
CA GLY A 134 -16.28 -6.76 26.88
C GLY A 134 -15.54 -7.02 25.56
N ARG A 135 -15.86 -8.08 24.81
CA ARG A 135 -15.28 -8.33 23.48
C ARG A 135 -15.86 -7.43 22.40
N ASP A 136 -15.13 -7.23 21.31
CA ASP A 136 -15.64 -6.55 20.11
C ASP A 136 -16.86 -7.27 19.53
N LEU A 137 -17.77 -6.51 18.95
CA LEU A 137 -18.88 -7.09 18.18
C LEU A 137 -18.33 -7.85 16.96
N PRO A 138 -18.95 -8.97 16.57
CA PRO A 138 -18.52 -9.70 15.39
C PRO A 138 -18.72 -8.84 14.13
N VAL A 139 -17.84 -9.04 13.16
CA VAL A 139 -17.99 -8.51 11.80
C VAL A 139 -19.38 -8.84 11.26
N GLN A 140 -20.01 -7.86 10.62
CA GLN A 140 -21.31 -8.00 9.98
C GLN A 140 -21.18 -7.88 8.47
N THR A 141 -22.04 -8.62 7.75
CA THR A 141 -22.16 -8.52 6.30
C THR A 141 -23.17 -7.44 5.97
N LEU A 142 -22.72 -6.39 5.29
CA LEU A 142 -23.61 -5.38 4.70
C LEU A 142 -24.27 -5.95 3.43
N ALA A 143 -23.48 -6.57 2.56
CA ALA A 143 -23.97 -7.21 1.34
C ALA A 143 -23.08 -8.39 0.93
N ALA A 144 -23.70 -9.41 0.32
CA ALA A 144 -22.99 -10.49 -0.36
C ALA A 144 -23.27 -10.38 -1.85
N GLY A 145 -22.27 -10.60 -2.68
CA GLY A 145 -22.35 -10.41 -4.12
C GLY A 145 -21.21 -11.08 -4.87
N ASP A 146 -21.23 -10.93 -6.18
CA ASP A 146 -20.16 -11.35 -7.07
C ASP A 146 -19.71 -10.12 -7.88
N TRP A 147 -18.80 -9.35 -7.29
CA TRP A 147 -18.23 -8.16 -7.91
C TRP A 147 -16.91 -8.54 -8.55
N SER A 148 -16.91 -8.64 -9.88
CA SER A 148 -15.71 -8.95 -10.67
C SER A 148 -15.55 -7.96 -11.80
N MET A 149 -14.36 -7.37 -11.92
CA MET A 149 -13.98 -6.52 -13.04
C MET A 149 -12.50 -6.65 -13.36
N SER A 150 -12.11 -6.18 -14.53
CA SER A 150 -10.70 -6.14 -14.93
C SER A 150 -10.43 -4.90 -15.75
N PHE A 151 -9.28 -4.28 -15.53
CA PHE A 151 -8.90 -3.06 -16.24
C PHE A 151 -7.39 -2.99 -16.44
N LYS A 152 -6.98 -2.15 -17.39
CA LYS A 152 -5.57 -1.93 -17.68
C LYS A 152 -4.94 -1.00 -16.66
N ILE A 153 -3.75 -1.38 -16.20
CA ILE A 153 -2.87 -0.51 -15.44
C ILE A 153 -2.28 0.50 -16.42
N ASP A 154 -2.70 1.74 -16.32
CA ASP A 154 -2.32 2.83 -17.23
C ASP A 154 -2.08 4.11 -16.44
N TYR A 155 -1.06 4.11 -15.59
CA TYR A 155 -0.55 5.30 -14.91
C TYR A 155 0.79 5.69 -15.52
N GLU A 156 1.17 6.96 -15.40
CA GLU A 156 2.54 7.40 -15.69
C GLU A 156 3.41 7.24 -14.44
N ASP A 157 4.53 6.50 -14.55
CA ASP A 157 5.48 6.38 -13.45
C ASP A 157 6.22 7.72 -13.27
N LEU A 158 5.91 8.40 -12.16
CA LEU A 158 6.51 9.68 -11.78
C LEU A 158 7.66 9.50 -10.79
N SER A 159 8.20 8.29 -10.65
CA SER A 159 9.35 8.03 -9.81
C SER A 159 10.60 8.74 -10.34
N VAL A 160 11.37 9.33 -9.44
CA VAL A 160 12.69 9.91 -9.71
C VAL A 160 13.71 9.10 -8.93
N ASP A 161 14.72 8.61 -9.65
CA ASP A 161 15.86 7.93 -9.03
C ASP A 161 16.71 8.96 -8.27
N LEU A 162 17.02 8.63 -7.03
CA LEU A 162 17.91 9.40 -6.16
C LEU A 162 19.31 8.79 -6.17
N PRO A 163 20.34 9.54 -5.72
CA PRO A 163 21.69 9.00 -5.62
C PRO A 163 21.72 7.75 -4.74
N HIS A 164 22.40 6.70 -5.22
CA HIS A 164 22.62 5.42 -4.53
C HIS A 164 24.14 5.15 -4.38
N GLY A 165 24.49 4.07 -3.67
CA GLY A 165 25.85 3.66 -3.36
C GLY A 165 26.42 4.26 -2.07
N GLN A 166 25.63 5.04 -1.32
CA GLN A 166 26.02 5.56 -0.03
C GLN A 166 26.02 4.45 1.02
N GLU A 167 27.04 4.49 1.87
CA GLU A 167 27.16 3.64 3.06
C GLU A 167 26.37 4.26 4.22
N PHE A 168 25.75 3.42 5.02
CA PHE A 168 24.99 3.82 6.21
C PHE A 168 24.97 2.71 7.26
N THR A 169 24.49 3.03 8.45
CA THR A 169 24.32 2.08 9.54
C THR A 169 22.83 1.82 9.77
N VAL A 170 22.43 0.56 9.78
CA VAL A 170 21.07 0.12 10.14
C VAL A 170 21.13 -0.97 11.20
N ASN A 171 20.48 -0.73 12.34
CA ASN A 171 20.50 -1.63 13.50
C ASN A 171 21.92 -2.05 13.95
N GLY A 172 22.89 -1.14 13.80
CA GLY A 172 24.29 -1.38 14.13
C GLY A 172 25.09 -2.18 13.08
N ASN A 173 24.49 -2.52 11.95
CA ASN A 173 25.15 -3.20 10.83
C ASN A 173 25.45 -2.20 9.71
N HIS A 174 26.58 -2.40 9.04
CA HIS A 174 26.94 -1.66 7.84
C HIS A 174 25.99 -2.05 6.69
N ALA A 175 25.55 -1.05 5.92
CA ALA A 175 24.70 -1.25 4.75
C ALA A 175 25.04 -0.27 3.63
N VAL A 176 24.68 -0.63 2.40
CA VAL A 176 24.87 0.17 1.20
C VAL A 176 23.55 0.30 0.46
N VAL A 177 23.17 1.54 0.12
CA VAL A 177 21.99 1.79 -0.72
C VAL A 177 22.26 1.29 -2.14
N ASP A 178 21.49 0.31 -2.60
CA ASP A 178 21.62 -0.27 -3.94
C ASP A 178 20.77 0.50 -4.96
N ASP A 179 19.54 0.88 -4.56
CA ASP A 179 18.59 1.63 -5.36
C ASP A 179 17.70 2.48 -4.44
N LEU A 180 17.34 3.68 -4.89
CA LEU A 180 16.43 4.56 -4.17
C LEU A 180 15.66 5.40 -5.17
N ALA A 181 14.34 5.32 -5.10
CA ALA A 181 13.45 6.12 -5.93
C ALA A 181 12.33 6.73 -5.10
N ILE A 182 11.92 7.94 -5.48
CA ILE A 182 10.82 8.66 -4.85
C ILE A 182 9.78 9.07 -5.87
N SER A 183 8.51 8.95 -5.51
CA SER A 183 7.36 9.27 -6.35
C SER A 183 6.35 10.08 -5.54
N PRO A 184 5.35 10.71 -6.19
CA PRO A 184 4.26 11.35 -5.48
C PRO A 184 3.48 10.43 -4.53
N LEU A 185 3.46 9.13 -4.82
CA LEU A 185 2.74 8.13 -4.05
C LEU A 185 3.53 7.65 -2.82
N GLY A 186 4.86 7.83 -2.80
CA GLY A 186 5.73 7.27 -1.78
C GLY A 186 7.14 7.01 -2.31
N LEU A 187 7.87 6.09 -1.69
CA LEU A 187 9.25 5.78 -2.07
C LEU A 187 9.56 4.28 -2.03
N SER A 188 10.58 3.89 -2.79
CA SER A 188 11.14 2.54 -2.78
C SER A 188 12.64 2.60 -2.54
N ILE A 189 13.15 1.74 -1.64
CA ILE A 189 14.58 1.56 -1.43
C ILE A 189 14.95 0.08 -1.53
N THR A 190 16.11 -0.16 -2.12
CA THR A 190 16.83 -1.42 -2.02
C THR A 190 18.18 -1.14 -1.38
N TYR A 191 18.57 -1.93 -0.39
CA TYR A 191 19.90 -1.86 0.20
C TYR A 191 20.41 -3.23 0.63
N THR A 192 21.73 -3.36 0.65
CA THR A 192 22.43 -4.56 1.10
C THR A 192 23.02 -4.29 2.47
N VAL A 193 22.69 -5.14 3.46
CA VAL A 193 23.22 -5.06 4.82
C VAL A 193 24.18 -6.23 5.10
N ASP A 194 25.30 -5.93 5.75
CA ASP A 194 26.33 -6.89 6.17
C ASP A 194 25.89 -7.67 7.42
N ALA A 195 24.72 -8.29 7.34
CA ALA A 195 24.16 -9.18 8.33
C ALA A 195 23.17 -10.13 7.67
N VAL A 196 23.04 -11.33 8.23
CA VAL A 196 22.11 -12.35 7.74
C VAL A 196 20.81 -12.25 8.52
N ASP A 197 19.70 -12.01 7.83
CA ASP A 197 18.36 -12.09 8.41
C ASP A 197 18.07 -13.55 8.81
N GLY A 198 17.74 -13.77 10.08
CA GLY A 198 17.55 -15.11 10.64
C GLY A 198 16.11 -15.62 10.50
N PRO A 199 15.87 -16.94 10.53
CA PRO A 199 14.51 -17.46 10.63
C PRO A 199 13.88 -17.03 11.97
N ALA A 200 12.56 -16.75 11.95
CA ALA A 200 11.80 -16.56 13.18
C ALA A 200 11.98 -17.79 14.09
N GLN A 201 12.48 -17.60 15.31
CA GLN A 201 12.61 -18.72 16.24
C GLN A 201 11.21 -19.27 16.57
N PRO A 202 11.04 -20.60 16.71
CA PRO A 202 9.75 -21.22 17.03
C PRO A 202 9.26 -20.97 18.47
N SER A 203 9.94 -20.11 19.24
CA SER A 203 9.39 -19.65 20.52
C SER A 203 8.22 -18.74 20.19
N GLY A 204 6.98 -19.13 20.53
CA GLY A 204 5.73 -18.37 20.33
C GLY A 204 5.65 -17.04 21.10
N ARG A 205 6.72 -16.25 21.02
CA ARG A 205 6.96 -14.89 21.46
C ARG A 205 7.87 -14.31 20.40
N ASP A 206 7.29 -13.63 19.43
CA ASP A 206 8.00 -12.76 18.50
C ASP A 206 8.88 -11.80 19.31
N THR A 207 10.18 -12.11 19.41
CA THR A 207 11.14 -11.20 20.06
C THR A 207 11.43 -10.08 19.09
N HIS A 208 10.66 -9.00 19.20
CA HIS A 208 10.77 -7.70 18.52
C HIS A 208 11.01 -7.77 16.99
N PRO A 209 10.00 -7.47 16.14
CA PRO A 209 10.21 -7.29 14.70
C PRO A 209 11.33 -6.28 14.35
N GLU A 210 11.62 -5.35 15.27
CA GLU A 210 12.66 -4.30 15.18
C GLU A 210 14.12 -4.80 15.13
N LEU A 211 14.41 -6.07 15.46
CA LEU A 211 15.79 -6.58 15.57
C LEU A 211 16.31 -7.33 14.33
N ARG A 212 15.57 -7.33 13.22
CA ARG A 212 16.06 -7.97 11.98
C ARG A 212 17.15 -7.12 11.35
N ALA A 213 18.11 -7.79 10.69
CA ALA A 213 19.25 -7.16 10.02
C ALA A 213 18.83 -6.00 9.10
N GLY A 214 17.69 -6.14 8.44
CA GLY A 214 17.12 -5.17 7.52
C GLY A 214 16.00 -4.28 8.07
N TYR A 215 15.78 -4.19 9.38
CA TYR A 215 14.66 -3.40 9.94
C TYR A 215 15.09 -2.01 10.42
N GLY A 216 15.39 -1.09 9.52
CA GLY A 216 15.75 0.30 9.88
C GLY A 216 14.58 1.27 10.00
N ASN A 217 14.77 2.30 10.84
CA ASN A 217 13.94 3.51 10.82
C ASN A 217 14.12 4.22 9.48
N LEU A 218 13.00 4.51 8.85
CA LEU A 218 12.94 5.31 7.64
C LEU A 218 11.94 6.44 7.87
N SER A 219 12.34 7.65 7.53
CA SER A 219 11.43 8.79 7.52
C SER A 219 11.66 9.68 6.32
N VAL A 220 10.62 10.47 6.02
CA VAL A 220 10.68 11.53 5.03
C VAL A 220 10.39 12.84 5.72
N THR A 221 11.23 13.83 5.43
CA THR A 221 11.03 15.22 5.87
C THR A 221 10.49 16.02 4.71
N PHE A 222 9.37 16.70 4.94
CA PHE A 222 8.70 17.57 3.97
C PHE A 222 9.25 19.00 4.05
N ALA A 223 9.02 19.78 3.01
CA ALA A 223 9.48 21.17 2.89
C ALA A 223 8.87 22.11 3.94
N ASP A 224 7.72 21.75 4.51
CA ASP A 224 7.07 22.46 5.61
C ASP A 224 7.69 22.15 6.99
N GLY A 225 8.69 21.27 7.05
CA GLY A 225 9.38 20.84 8.26
C GLY A 225 8.70 19.71 9.02
N THR A 226 7.55 19.21 8.55
CA THR A 226 6.94 18.01 9.09
C THR A 226 7.70 16.77 8.62
N ALA A 227 7.61 15.68 9.40
CA ALA A 227 8.20 14.40 9.05
C ALA A 227 7.17 13.28 9.18
N GLN A 228 7.23 12.31 8.28
CA GLN A 228 6.46 11.08 8.36
C GLN A 228 7.44 9.92 8.59
N GLU A 229 7.27 9.23 9.71
CA GLU A 229 7.89 7.92 9.93
C GLU A 229 7.18 6.91 9.05
N LEU A 230 7.95 6.12 8.32
CA LEU A 230 7.44 5.24 7.28
C LEU A 230 7.47 3.81 7.80
N ASP A 231 6.29 3.33 8.17
CA ASP A 231 6.07 1.96 8.61
C ASP A 231 5.35 1.17 7.51
N SER A 232 5.92 0.02 7.11
CA SER A 232 5.30 -1.12 6.39
C SER A 232 6.25 -1.80 5.39
N GLY A 233 5.92 -3.04 5.03
CA GLY A 233 6.40 -3.74 3.82
C GLY A 233 7.90 -4.05 3.77
N TYR A 234 8.29 -5.27 4.14
CA TYR A 234 9.67 -5.73 4.10
C TYR A 234 9.80 -7.02 3.29
N HIS A 235 10.62 -6.99 2.24
CA HIS A 235 11.17 -8.19 1.66
C HIS A 235 12.67 -8.24 1.92
N SER A 236 13.13 -9.39 2.40
CA SER A 236 14.55 -9.69 2.50
C SER A 236 14.91 -10.98 1.82
N GLU A 237 16.11 -10.99 1.26
CA GLU A 237 16.73 -12.16 0.69
C GLU A 237 18.17 -12.26 1.23
N ALA A 238 18.43 -13.31 2.01
CA ALA A 238 19.79 -13.62 2.45
C ALA A 238 20.62 -14.10 1.24
N ARG A 239 21.80 -13.51 1.07
CA ARG A 239 22.76 -13.85 0.01
C ARG A 239 24.14 -14.06 0.61
N GLY A 240 24.42 -15.27 1.06
CA GLY A 240 25.68 -15.58 1.75
C GLY A 240 25.71 -14.97 3.13
N ASP A 241 26.61 -14.02 3.36
CA ASP A 241 26.81 -13.28 4.61
C ASP A 241 26.09 -11.93 4.65
N VAL A 242 25.48 -11.51 3.54
CA VAL A 242 24.69 -10.28 3.45
C VAL A 242 23.19 -10.56 3.31
N THR A 243 22.38 -9.54 3.54
CA THR A 243 20.94 -9.54 3.25
C THR A 243 20.61 -8.38 2.32
N VAL A 244 19.92 -8.67 1.21
CA VAL A 244 19.32 -7.64 0.36
C VAL A 244 17.93 -7.34 0.89
N VAL A 245 17.65 -6.06 1.11
CA VAL A 245 16.39 -5.58 1.67
C VAL A 245 15.72 -4.69 0.64
N GLN A 246 14.49 -5.03 0.27
CA GLN A 246 13.63 -4.19 -0.55
C GLN A 246 12.45 -3.73 0.32
N LYS A 247 12.20 -2.42 0.30
CA LYS A 247 11.06 -1.82 0.99
C LYS A 247 10.41 -0.77 0.10
N THR A 248 9.09 -0.71 0.19
CA THR A 248 8.26 0.28 -0.50
C THR A 248 7.29 0.85 0.51
N TRP A 249 7.17 2.17 0.53
CA TRP A 249 6.33 2.88 1.47
C TRP A 249 5.44 3.86 0.73
N PHE A 250 4.23 4.03 1.27
CA PHE A 250 3.24 4.97 0.80
C PHE A 250 3.19 6.19 1.72
N PHE A 251 3.07 7.38 1.15
CA PHE A 251 2.75 8.56 1.94
C PHE A 251 1.30 8.51 2.41
N ASP A 252 1.00 9.18 3.52
CA ASP A 252 -0.39 9.28 4.00
C ASP A 252 -1.28 10.06 3.03
N GLN A 253 -0.67 10.92 2.23
CA GLN A 253 -1.30 11.71 1.17
C GLN A 253 -0.35 11.78 -0.02
N ILE A 254 -0.88 11.88 -1.24
CA ILE A 254 -0.05 12.11 -2.41
C ILE A 254 0.66 13.47 -2.27
N ARG A 255 1.97 13.50 -2.54
CA ARG A 255 2.82 14.69 -2.42
C ARG A 255 3.42 15.05 -3.76
N GLU A 256 3.50 16.33 -4.10
CA GLU A 256 4.36 16.74 -5.22
C GLU A 256 5.82 16.60 -4.77
N LEU A 257 6.72 16.23 -5.69
CA LEU A 257 8.13 15.99 -5.34
C LEU A 257 8.83 17.23 -4.79
N ASP A 258 8.35 18.43 -5.13
CA ASP A 258 8.89 19.68 -4.64
C ASP A 258 8.53 19.99 -3.18
N GLU A 259 7.54 19.30 -2.62
CA GLU A 259 7.15 19.32 -1.21
C GLU A 259 8.04 18.42 -0.34
N ILE A 260 8.96 17.66 -0.94
CA ILE A 260 9.81 16.71 -0.23
C ILE A 260 11.22 17.29 -0.11
N SER A 261 11.74 17.34 1.11
CA SER A 261 13.08 17.88 1.41
C SER A 261 14.14 16.79 1.41
N SER A 262 13.95 15.74 2.20
CA SER A 262 14.95 14.68 2.37
C SER A 262 14.34 13.37 2.84
N ILE A 263 15.04 12.29 2.55
CA ILE A 263 14.77 10.93 3.05
C ILE A 263 15.86 10.59 4.06
N THR A 264 15.48 10.03 5.21
CA THR A 264 16.42 9.54 6.22
C THR A 264 16.29 8.02 6.35
N VAL A 265 17.40 7.31 6.17
CA VAL A 265 17.52 5.86 6.28
C VAL A 265 18.59 5.55 7.33
N GLY A 266 18.21 5.06 8.51
CA GLY A 266 19.17 4.86 9.60
C GLY A 266 19.85 6.18 9.98
N ASP A 267 21.18 6.26 9.83
CA ASP A 267 21.99 7.47 10.06
C ASP A 267 22.27 8.30 8.79
N LEU A 268 21.81 7.84 7.62
CA LEU A 268 21.99 8.52 6.34
C LEU A 268 20.81 9.44 6.04
N THR A 269 21.09 10.65 5.59
CA THR A 269 20.08 11.59 5.06
C THR A 269 20.42 11.96 3.63
N ILE A 270 19.46 11.74 2.73
CA ILE A 270 19.58 11.97 1.29
C ILE A 270 18.65 13.13 0.93
N PRO A 271 19.18 14.27 0.43
CA PRO A 271 18.34 15.35 -0.06
C PRO A 271 17.63 14.93 -1.35
N VAL A 272 16.38 15.34 -1.50
CA VAL A 272 15.62 15.19 -2.75
C VAL A 272 15.94 16.32 -3.73
N LYS A 273 16.53 17.43 -3.24
CA LYS A 273 16.99 18.60 -4.02
C LYS A 273 18.41 19.03 -3.66
#